data_AF-A0A0G9JYL7-F1
#
_entry.id   AF-A0A0G9JYL7-F1
#
_cell.length_a   1.000
_cell.length_b   1.000
_cell.length_c   1.000
_cell.angle_alpha   90.00
_cell.angle_beta   90.00
_cell.angle_gamma   90.00
#
_symmetry.space_group_name_H-M   'P 1'
#
loop_
_entity.id
_entity.type
_entity.pdbx_description
1 polymer ?
#
loop_
_entity_poly.entity_id
_entity_poly.type
_entity_poly.pdbx_seq_one_letter_code
_entity_poly.pdbx_strand_id
1 'polypeptide(L)' 'MSEHEEIVLDEWELKLEKMLVELKSCQESNSLKSCTPCSAFFECELRKKYVISVYESMNKGSTGGFEF' A
#
# COMPACT_ATOMS: atom_id res chain seq x y z
N MET A 1 -7.23 17.39 -27.83
CA MET A 1 -8.01 16.14 -27.73
C MET A 1 -7.21 15.25 -26.82
N SER A 2 -7.53 15.22 -25.53
CA SER A 2 -6.80 14.45 -24.52
C SER A 2 -7.12 12.97 -24.71
N GLU A 3 -6.11 12.22 -25.15
CA GLU A 3 -6.14 10.77 -25.27
C GLU A 3 -6.59 10.20 -23.93
N HIS A 4 -7.72 9.50 -23.94
CA HIS A 4 -8.16 8.71 -22.81
C HIS A 4 -7.29 7.46 -22.83
N GLU A 5 -6.16 7.51 -22.14
CA GLU A 5 -5.36 6.33 -21.85
C GLU A 5 -6.19 5.49 -20.87
N GLU A 6 -6.75 4.37 -21.33
CA GLU A 6 -7.30 3.38 -20.43
C GLU A 6 -6.16 2.91 -19.53
N ILE A 7 -6.19 3.34 -18.26
CA ILE A 7 -5.21 2.91 -17.27
C ILE A 7 -5.50 1.44 -16.95
N VAL A 8 -4.86 0.55 -17.71
CA VAL A 8 -4.85 -0.88 -17.40
C VAL A 8 -3.92 -1.07 -16.21
N LEU A 9 -4.50 -1.23 -15.03
CA LEU A 9 -3.75 -1.49 -13.81
C LEU A 9 -3.05 -2.84 -13.90
N ASP A 10 -1.74 -2.86 -13.62
CA ASP A 10 -0.99 -4.11 -13.52
C ASP A 10 -1.29 -4.84 -12.20
N GLU A 11 -0.77 -6.07 -12.08
CA GLU A 11 -1.02 -6.91 -10.89
C GLU A 11 -0.51 -6.27 -9.58
N TRP A 12 0.54 -5.45 -9.66
CA TRP A 12 1.14 -4.79 -8.51
C TRP A 12 0.33 -3.58 -8.07
N GLU A 13 -0.19 -2.82 -9.03
CA GLU A 13 -1.15 -1.74 -8.78
C GLU A 13 -2.45 -2.28 -8.18
N LEU A 14 -2.98 -3.40 -8.70
CA LEU A 14 -4.14 -4.08 -8.12
C LEU A 14 -3.88 -4.59 -6.69
N LYS A 15 -2.66 -5.07 -6.41
CA LYS A 15 -2.25 -5.49 -5.06
C LYS A 15 -2.19 -4.28 -4.11
N LEU A 16 -1.61 -3.17 -4.55
CA LEU A 16 -1.52 -1.93 -3.77
C LEU A 16 -2.91 -1.35 -3.45
N GLU A 17 -3.83 -1.32 -4.42
CA GLU A 17 -5.21 -0.85 -4.20
C GLU A 17 -5.94 -1.67 -3.14
N LYS A 18 -5.82 -3.00 -3.18
CA LYS A 18 -6.39 -3.87 -2.14
C LYS A 18 -5.80 -3.57 -0.75
N MET A 19 -4.48 -3.41 -0.67
CA MET A 19 -3.81 -3.06 0.58
C MET A 19 -4.22 -1.67 1.10
N LEU A 20 -4.43 -0.70 0.20
CA LEU A 20 -4.89 0.64 0.56
C LEU A 20 -6.29 0.61 1.17
N VAL A 21 -7.21 -0.16 0.60
CA VAL A 21 -8.56 -0.35 1.15
C VAL A 21 -8.46 -0.95 2.56
N GLU A 22 -7.70 -2.03 2.73
CA GLU A 22 -7.54 -2.70 4.04
C GLU A 22 -6.90 -1.76 5.09
N LEU A 23 -5.85 -1.02 4.71
CA LEU A 23 -5.17 -0.07 5.58
C LEU A 23 -6.10 1.08 6.01
N LYS A 24 -6.88 1.64 5.08
CA LYS A 24 -7.83 2.72 5.38
C LYS A 24 -8.95 2.23 6.31
N SER A 25 -9.52 1.05 6.06
CA SER A 25 -10.51 0.45 6.96
C SER A 25 -9.93 0.20 8.36
N CYS A 26 -8.67 -0.23 8.46
CA CYS A 26 -7.98 -0.36 9.74
C CYS A 26 -7.80 1.00 10.45
N GLN A 27 -7.39 2.04 9.72
CA GLN A 27 -7.26 3.39 10.27
C GLN A 27 -8.60 3.92 10.79
N GLU A 28 -9.66 3.83 9.98
CA GLU A 28 -11.01 4.28 10.33
C GLU A 28 -11.57 3.54 11.55
N SER A 29 -11.45 2.21 11.60
CA SER A 29 -11.91 1.39 12.75
C SER A 29 -11.16 1.71 14.04
N ASN A 30 -9.94 2.23 13.96
CA ASN A 30 -9.16 2.69 15.10
C ASN A 30 -9.28 4.21 15.33
N SER A 31 -10.18 4.90 14.61
CA SER A 31 -10.33 6.36 14.65
C SER A 31 -9.03 7.14 14.36
N LEU A 32 -8.18 6.59 13.51
CA LEU A 32 -6.92 7.18 13.06
C LEU A 32 -7.05 7.71 11.63
N LYS A 33 -6.30 8.77 11.31
CA LYS A 33 -6.22 9.34 9.94
C LYS A 33 -4.97 8.87 9.17
N SER A 34 -4.04 8.24 9.86
CA SER A 34 -2.82 7.65 9.32
C SER A 34 -2.29 6.62 10.31
N CYS A 35 -1.29 5.83 9.91
CA CYS A 35 -0.66 4.90 10.83
C CYS A 35 0.25 5.60 11.87
N THR A 36 0.78 6.80 11.61
CA THR A 36 1.73 7.49 12.51
C THR A 36 1.30 7.57 13.97
N PRO A 37 0.05 7.94 14.32
CA PRO A 37 -0.43 7.95 15.70
C PRO A 37 -0.76 6.55 16.27
N CYS A 38 -0.67 5.48 15.49
CA CYS A 38 -0.99 4.13 15.94
C CYS A 38 0.06 3.65 16.94
N SER A 39 -0.37 3.16 18.11
CA SER A 39 0.52 2.58 19.13
C SER A 39 1.32 1.38 18.61
N ALA A 40 0.79 0.66 17.63
CA ALA A 40 1.44 -0.48 17.00
C ALA A 40 2.30 -0.09 15.78
N PHE A 41 2.58 1.19 15.51
CA PHE A 41 3.20 1.66 14.25
C PHE A 41 4.42 0.83 13.79
N PHE A 42 5.33 0.49 14.71
CA PHE A 42 6.54 -0.28 14.39
C PHE A 42 6.25 -1.79 14.21
N GLU A 43 5.29 -2.34 14.94
CA GLU A 43 4.95 -3.77 14.96
C GLU A 43 3.74 -4.14 14.09
N CYS A 44 3.12 -3.17 13.42
CA CYS A 44 1.90 -3.38 12.65
C CYS A 44 2.20 -4.10 11.34
N GLU A 45 1.92 -5.41 11.31
CA GLU A 45 2.11 -6.25 10.12
C GLU A 45 1.32 -5.76 8.90
N LEU A 46 0.11 -5.21 9.10
CA LEU A 46 -0.66 -4.62 8.01
C LEU A 46 0.07 -3.42 7.38
N ARG A 47 0.65 -2.54 8.21
CA ARG A 47 1.45 -1.41 7.74
C ARG A 47 2.70 -1.90 7.01
N LYS A 48 3.42 -2.89 7.54
CA LYS A 48 4.62 -3.46 6.90
C LYS A 48 4.28 -4.03 5.51
N LYS A 49 3.21 -4.82 5.41
CA LYS A 49 2.69 -5.34 4.13
C LYS A 49 2.31 -4.24 3.15
N TYR A 50 1.66 -3.17 3.61
CA TYR A 50 1.36 -2.01 2.78
C TYR A 50 2.64 -1.38 2.22
N VAL A 51 3.65 -1.14 3.06
CA VAL A 51 4.94 -0.60 2.62
C VAL A 51 5.59 -1.49 1.56
N ILE A 52 5.60 -2.81 1.76
CA ILE A 52 6.11 -3.78 0.77
C ILE A 52 5.34 -3.66 -0.55
N SER A 53 4.00 -3.60 -0.50
CA SER A 53 3.18 -3.48 -1.72
C SER A 53 3.43 -2.19 -2.50
N VAL A 54 3.76 -1.09 -1.82
CA VAL A 54 4.17 0.17 -2.47
C VAL A 54 5.48 -0.03 -3.22
N TYR A 55 6.49 -0.63 -2.59
CA TYR A 55 7.78 -0.89 -3.24
C TYR A 55 7.67 -1.87 -4.41
N GLU A 56 6.87 -2.91 -4.26
CA GLU A 56 6.58 -3.86 -5.33
C GLU A 56 5.86 -3.18 -6.50
N SER A 57 4.88 -2.31 -6.25
CA SER A 57 4.20 -1.53 -7.30
C SER A 57 5.17 -0.59 -8.03
N MET A 58 6.04 0.10 -7.30
CA MET A 58 7.03 1.00 -7.90
C MET A 58 8.09 0.27 -8.76
N ASN A 59 8.50 -0.92 -8.33
CA ASN A 59 9.56 -1.69 -8.99
C ASN A 59 9.04 -2.89 -9.80
N LYS A 60 7.72 -3.00 -9.99
CA LYS A 60 7.03 -4.10 -10.66
C LYS A 60 7.48 -5.49 -10.18
N GLY A 61 7.55 -5.64 -8.86
CA GLY A 61 7.98 -6.88 -8.20
C GLY A 61 9.49 -7.10 -8.12
N SER A 62 10.30 -6.21 -8.70
CA SER A 62 11.77 -6.32 -8.61
C SER A 62 12.23 -6.04 -7.18
N THR A 63 12.67 -7.10 -6.48
CA THR A 63 13.08 -7.02 -5.08
C THR A 63 14.51 -6.50 -4.98
N GLY A 64 14.69 -5.19 -5.02
CA GLY A 64 15.98 -4.55 -4.81
C GLY A 64 16.40 -4.53 -3.35
N GLY A 65 16.80 -5.67 -2.77
CA GLY A 65 17.61 -5.76 -1.55
C GLY A 65 17.12 -5.05 -0.26
N PHE A 66 15.85 -4.64 -0.15
CA PHE A 66 15.31 -4.05 1.08
C PHE A 66 14.76 -5.14 2.01
N GLU A 67 15.37 -5.27 3.19
CA GLU A 67 14.83 -6.02 4.33
C GLU A 67 14.15 -5.03 5.31
N PHE A 68 12.93 -5.33 5.76
CA PHE A 68 12.12 -4.49 6.66
C PHE A 68 11.93 -5.12 8.03
#